data_AF-A0A917BSX9-F1
#
_entry.id   AF-A0A917BSX9-F1
#
_cell.length_a   1.000
_cell.length_b   1.000
_cell.length_c   1.000
_cell.angle_alpha   90.00
_cell.angle_beta   90.00
_cell.angle_gamma   90.00
#
_symmetry.space_group_name_H-M   'P 1'
#
loop_
_entity.id
_entity.type
_entity.pdbx_description
1 polymer ?
#
loop_
_entity_poly.entity_id
_entity_poly.type
_entity_poly.pdbx_seq_one_letter_code
_entity_poly.pdbx_strand_id
1 'polypeptide(L)'
;MVDGLAARLLIEIDRTSDVIATLHVHNASSRVIQDHFASLLRDDIGFGEEIVLTPQEGLVTRARPDFFFPVAEGRGIIAEVERGGTTTNNHDLKDLWKAHVAPDAQHLFLIVPNNNWKPDGQPREKPFPLVARRLGAFFGDPRREIDVLSVHVFGY
;
A
#
# COMPACT_ATOMS: atom_id res chain seq x y z
N MET A 1 -5.06 2.41 -17.20
CA MET A 1 -4.31 1.19 -16.83
C MET A 1 -4.25 1.04 -15.32
N VAL A 2 -3.68 2.03 -14.58
CA VAL A 2 -3.60 2.02 -13.10
C VAL A 2 -4.97 1.79 -12.45
N ASP A 3 -6.00 2.54 -12.83
CA ASP A 3 -7.37 2.34 -12.29
C ASP A 3 -7.94 0.95 -12.57
N GLY A 4 -7.56 0.33 -13.69
CA GLY A 4 -7.96 -1.04 -14.02
C GLY A 4 -7.30 -2.08 -13.10
N LEU A 5 -6.01 -1.88 -12.77
CA LEU A 5 -5.30 -2.70 -11.79
C LEU A 5 -5.85 -2.48 -10.38
N ALA A 6 -6.19 -1.25 -10.02
CA ALA A 6 -6.83 -0.94 -8.75
C ALA A 6 -8.21 -1.63 -8.64
N ALA A 7 -9.03 -1.55 -9.68
CA ALA A 7 -10.33 -2.22 -9.72
C ALA A 7 -10.19 -3.75 -9.61
N ARG A 8 -9.19 -4.33 -10.29
CA ARG A 8 -8.91 -5.77 -10.21
C ARG A 8 -8.47 -6.18 -8.80
N LEU A 9 -7.54 -5.44 -8.18
CA LEU A 9 -7.12 -5.70 -6.80
C LEU A 9 -8.30 -5.61 -5.83
N LEU A 10 -9.19 -4.63 -5.99
CA LEU A 10 -10.39 -4.52 -5.17
C LEU A 10 -11.31 -5.75 -5.29
N ILE A 11 -11.51 -6.26 -6.51
CA ILE A 11 -12.29 -7.49 -6.75
C ILE A 11 -11.65 -8.69 -6.05
N GLU A 12 -10.32 -8.83 -6.12
CA GLU A 12 -9.63 -9.95 -5.48
C GLU A 12 -9.62 -9.87 -3.93
N ILE A 13 -9.55 -8.65 -3.38
CA ILE A 13 -9.73 -8.41 -1.95
C ILE A 13 -11.12 -8.85 -1.51
N ASP A 14 -12.15 -8.45 -2.24
CA ASP A 14 -13.53 -8.83 -1.94
C ASP A 14 -13.73 -10.34 -2.04
N ARG A 15 -13.20 -10.97 -3.11
CA ARG A 15 -13.25 -12.41 -3.33
C ARG A 15 -12.59 -13.22 -2.21
N THR A 16 -11.52 -12.70 -1.61
CA THR A 16 -10.77 -13.38 -0.54
C THR A 16 -11.06 -12.83 0.85
N SER A 17 -12.09 -12.01 1.01
CA SER A 17 -12.47 -11.35 2.27
C SER A 17 -12.66 -12.33 3.43
N ASP A 18 -13.31 -13.48 3.21
CA ASP A 18 -13.48 -14.51 4.24
C ASP A 18 -12.13 -15.07 4.72
N VAL A 19 -11.17 -15.28 3.81
CA VAL A 19 -9.82 -15.73 4.15
C VAL A 19 -9.10 -14.65 4.95
N ILE A 20 -9.12 -13.42 4.47
CA ILE A 20 -8.53 -12.25 5.14
C ILE A 20 -9.08 -12.11 6.56
N ALA A 21 -10.39 -12.29 6.78
CA ALA A 21 -11.01 -12.20 8.10
C ALA A 21 -10.48 -13.27 9.07
N THR A 22 -10.15 -14.48 8.58
CA THR A 22 -9.54 -15.52 9.43
C THR A 22 -8.09 -15.24 9.77
N LEU A 23 -7.37 -14.54 8.88
CA LEU A 23 -5.96 -14.21 9.05
C LEU A 23 -5.76 -12.92 9.87
N HIS A 24 -6.68 -11.96 9.78
CA HIS A 24 -6.57 -10.64 10.42
C HIS A 24 -7.27 -10.61 11.80
N VAL A 25 -6.75 -11.41 12.73
CA VAL A 25 -7.22 -11.48 14.11
C VAL A 25 -6.20 -10.93 15.10
N HIS A 26 -6.63 -10.60 16.32
CA HIS A 26 -5.75 -10.09 17.36
C HIS A 26 -4.59 -11.09 17.64
N ASN A 27 -3.35 -10.59 17.69
CA ASN A 27 -2.11 -11.39 17.80
C ASN A 27 -1.84 -12.38 16.66
N ALA A 28 -2.57 -12.31 15.53
CA ALA A 28 -2.19 -13.06 14.34
C ALA A 28 -0.79 -12.65 13.87
N SER A 29 -0.07 -13.60 13.26
CA SER A 29 1.22 -13.30 12.66
C SER A 29 1.03 -12.27 11.54
N SER A 30 1.67 -11.10 11.68
CA SER A 30 1.67 -10.07 10.64
C SER A 30 2.20 -10.59 9.29
N ARG A 31 2.99 -11.67 9.32
CA ARG A 31 3.52 -12.32 8.14
C ARG A 31 2.46 -13.06 7.32
N VAL A 32 1.44 -13.68 7.94
CA VAL A 32 0.45 -14.45 7.17
C VAL A 32 -0.44 -13.56 6.30
N ILE A 33 -0.82 -12.38 6.82
CA ILE A 33 -1.52 -11.37 6.03
C ILE A 33 -0.62 -10.85 4.90
N GLN A 34 0.65 -10.59 5.20
CA GLN A 34 1.59 -10.14 4.18
C GLN A 34 1.75 -11.18 3.06
N ASP A 35 1.90 -12.46 3.41
CA ASP A 35 2.06 -13.54 2.42
C ASP A 35 0.80 -13.73 1.56
N HIS A 36 -0.40 -13.58 2.15
CA HIS A 36 -1.66 -13.61 1.40
C HIS A 36 -1.71 -12.50 0.34
N PHE A 37 -1.42 -11.25 0.74
CA PHE A 37 -1.38 -10.13 -0.19
C PHE A 37 -0.23 -10.22 -1.19
N ALA A 38 0.91 -10.80 -0.80
CA ALA A 38 2.02 -11.05 -1.72
C ALA A 38 1.61 -12.00 -2.85
N SER A 39 0.92 -13.09 -2.53
CA SER A 39 0.39 -14.01 -3.54
C SER A 39 -0.62 -13.32 -4.45
N LEU A 40 -1.60 -12.59 -3.89
CA LEU A 40 -2.56 -11.82 -4.67
C LEU A 40 -1.88 -10.83 -5.64
N LEU A 41 -0.94 -10.03 -5.14
CA LEU A 41 -0.27 -9.02 -5.95
C LEU A 41 0.58 -9.65 -7.06
N ARG A 42 1.32 -10.74 -6.79
CA ARG A 42 2.18 -11.40 -7.78
C ARG A 42 1.38 -12.24 -8.77
N ASP A 43 0.57 -13.15 -8.26
CA ASP A 43 -0.02 -14.23 -9.04
C ASP A 43 -1.27 -13.76 -9.78
N ASP A 44 -2.08 -12.90 -9.14
CA ASP A 44 -3.33 -12.42 -9.74
C ASP A 44 -3.17 -11.06 -10.41
N ILE A 45 -2.41 -10.11 -9.83
CA ILE A 45 -2.29 -8.76 -10.40
C ILE A 45 -1.06 -8.61 -11.32
N GLY A 46 0.03 -9.34 -11.05
CA GLY A 46 1.25 -9.33 -11.85
C GLY A 46 2.35 -8.38 -11.37
N PHE A 47 2.33 -7.97 -10.09
CA PHE A 47 3.42 -7.20 -9.49
C PHE A 47 4.69 -8.05 -9.33
N GLY A 48 5.86 -7.43 -9.48
CA GLY A 48 7.14 -7.98 -9.04
C GLY A 48 7.40 -7.69 -7.56
N GLU A 49 8.20 -8.52 -6.90
CA GLU A 49 8.58 -8.39 -5.49
C GLU A 49 10.04 -7.93 -5.35
N GLU A 50 10.36 -7.18 -4.28
CA GLU A 50 11.72 -6.81 -3.87
C GLU A 50 12.58 -6.14 -4.96
N ILE A 51 11.97 -5.27 -5.76
CA ILE A 51 12.70 -4.48 -6.76
C ILE A 51 13.35 -3.28 -6.07
N VAL A 52 14.67 -3.16 -6.19
CA VAL A 52 15.37 -1.92 -5.83
C VAL A 52 15.00 -0.89 -6.89
N LEU A 53 14.23 0.13 -6.50
CA LEU A 53 13.92 1.23 -7.41
C LEU A 53 15.21 1.92 -7.86
N THR A 54 15.18 2.45 -9.08
CA THR A 54 16.32 3.15 -9.65
C THR A 54 16.69 4.30 -8.73
N PRO A 55 17.93 4.36 -8.18
CA PRO A 55 18.31 5.43 -7.29
C PRO A 55 18.23 6.77 -8.02
N GLN A 56 17.61 7.77 -7.41
CA GLN A 56 17.66 9.13 -7.94
C GLN A 56 19.04 9.73 -7.68
N GLU A 57 19.61 10.41 -8.67
CA GLU A 57 20.88 11.12 -8.51
C GLU A 57 20.80 12.12 -7.34
N GLY A 58 21.79 12.08 -6.45
CA GLY A 58 21.85 12.96 -5.26
C GLY A 58 21.13 12.42 -4.02
N LEU A 59 20.36 11.31 -4.12
CA LEU A 59 19.80 10.61 -2.97
C LEU A 59 20.62 9.36 -2.64
N VAL A 60 21.05 9.24 -1.38
CA VAL A 60 21.81 8.07 -0.88
C VAL A 60 20.90 6.84 -0.71
N THR A 61 19.60 7.08 -0.57
CA THR A 61 18.60 6.08 -0.23
C THR A 61 18.12 5.29 -1.44
N ARG A 62 18.23 3.97 -1.35
CA ARG A 62 17.58 3.03 -2.28
C ARG A 62 16.24 2.62 -1.67
N ALA A 63 15.16 3.28 -2.11
CA ALA A 63 13.82 2.89 -1.69
C ALA A 63 13.53 1.45 -2.17
N ARG A 64 13.13 0.60 -1.23
CA ARG A 64 12.70 -0.77 -1.50
C ARG A 64 11.21 -0.84 -1.17
N PRO A 65 10.34 -0.80 -2.18
CA PRO A 65 8.94 -1.13 -1.99
C PRO A 65 8.79 -2.64 -1.74
N ASP A 66 7.71 -3.03 -1.06
CA ASP A 66 7.35 -4.45 -0.98
C ASP A 66 7.09 -5.01 -2.39
N PHE A 67 6.34 -4.27 -3.23
CA PHE A 67 6.03 -4.65 -4.61
C PHE A 67 6.12 -3.50 -5.61
N PHE A 68 6.43 -3.82 -6.86
CA PHE A 68 6.48 -2.85 -7.96
C PHE A 68 5.86 -3.39 -9.24
N PHE A 69 5.14 -2.53 -9.96
CA PHE A 69 4.58 -2.83 -11.28
C PHE A 69 4.96 -1.73 -12.29
N PRO A 70 5.67 -2.05 -13.38
CA PRO A 70 5.98 -1.08 -14.43
C PRO A 70 4.74 -0.79 -15.28
N VAL A 71 4.41 0.49 -15.47
CA VAL A 71 3.28 0.94 -16.31
C VAL A 71 3.79 1.43 -17.66
N ALA A 72 4.88 2.19 -17.66
CA ALA A 72 5.58 2.69 -18.83
C ALA A 72 7.04 3.04 -18.46
N GLU A 73 7.83 3.48 -19.43
CA GLU A 73 9.18 3.99 -19.14
C GLU A 73 9.11 5.17 -18.16
N GLY A 74 9.86 5.09 -17.06
CA GLY A 74 9.87 6.11 -16.00
C GLY A 74 8.55 6.21 -15.22
N ARG A 75 7.66 5.22 -15.30
CA ARG A 75 6.38 5.22 -14.58
C ARG A 75 5.98 3.83 -14.11
N GLY A 76 5.58 3.76 -12.85
CA GLY A 76 5.21 2.51 -12.20
C GLY A 76 4.35 2.74 -10.98
N ILE A 77 3.93 1.62 -10.40
CA ILE A 77 3.12 1.54 -9.19
C ILE A 77 3.96 0.86 -8.12
N ILE A 78 4.14 1.53 -6.98
CA ILE A 78 4.60 0.91 -5.75
C ILE A 78 3.36 0.36 -5.03
N ALA A 79 3.43 -0.87 -4.51
CA ALA A 79 2.41 -1.39 -3.61
C ALA A 79 3.02 -1.81 -2.27
N GLU A 80 2.36 -1.44 -1.16
CA GLU A 80 2.80 -1.68 0.21
C GLU A 80 1.64 -2.26 1.04
N VAL A 81 1.94 -3.23 1.90
CA VAL A 81 0.96 -3.93 2.74
C VAL A 81 1.21 -3.62 4.22
N GLU A 82 0.29 -2.88 4.84
CA GLU A 82 0.33 -2.55 6.26
C GLU A 82 -0.25 -3.68 7.10
N ARG A 83 0.46 -4.09 8.15
CA ARG A 83 0.22 -5.38 8.84
C ARG A 83 -0.49 -5.25 10.20
N GLY A 84 -1.27 -4.18 10.40
CA GLY A 84 -2.11 -4.00 11.60
C GLY A 84 -1.36 -3.98 12.95
N GLY A 85 -0.17 -3.38 13.00
CA GLY A 85 0.70 -3.35 14.19
C GLY A 85 0.10 -2.62 15.40
N THR A 86 0.74 -2.77 16.58
CA THR A 86 0.30 -2.17 17.85
C THR A 86 0.57 -0.67 17.97
N THR A 87 1.49 -0.14 17.18
CA THR A 87 1.89 1.27 17.17
C THR A 87 1.40 1.96 15.89
N THR A 88 0.69 3.07 16.07
CA THR A 88 0.32 3.99 14.99
C THR A 88 1.59 4.61 14.39
N ASN A 89 2.14 4.00 13.34
CA ASN A 89 3.29 4.55 12.62
C ASN A 89 2.81 5.33 11.38
N ASN A 90 3.54 6.36 10.98
CA ASN A 90 3.28 7.13 9.76
C ASN A 90 3.94 6.45 8.55
N HIS A 91 3.86 5.13 8.46
CA HIS A 91 4.47 4.38 7.35
C HIS A 91 3.90 4.79 5.99
N ASP A 92 2.61 5.07 5.94
CA ASP A 92 1.93 5.64 4.77
C ASP A 92 2.62 6.91 4.23
N LEU A 93 3.12 7.80 5.11
CA LEU A 93 3.87 8.98 4.67
C LEU A 93 5.27 8.63 4.15
N LYS A 94 5.92 7.62 4.77
CA LYS A 94 7.22 7.12 4.31
C LYS A 94 7.07 6.47 2.93
N ASP A 95 6.00 5.73 2.70
CA ASP A 95 5.74 5.05 1.43
C ASP A 95 5.30 6.03 0.35
N LEU A 96 4.55 7.08 0.71
CA LEU A 96 4.31 8.23 -0.17
C LEU A 96 5.61 8.91 -0.57
N TRP A 97 6.53 9.12 0.38
CA TRP A 97 7.84 9.69 0.09
C TRP A 97 8.64 8.81 -0.88
N LYS A 98 8.59 7.47 -0.75
CA LYS A 98 9.24 6.55 -1.71
C LYS A 98 8.74 6.79 -3.12
N ALA A 99 7.42 6.87 -3.31
CA ALA A 99 6.83 7.13 -4.63
C ALA A 99 7.23 8.53 -5.14
N HIS A 100 7.19 9.53 -4.27
CA HIS A 100 7.52 10.91 -4.65
C HIS A 100 8.95 11.08 -5.18
N VAL A 101 9.92 10.34 -4.63
CA VAL A 101 11.34 10.45 -5.03
C VAL A 101 11.75 9.38 -6.05
N ALA A 102 10.86 8.46 -6.41
CA ALA A 102 11.18 7.39 -7.34
C ALA A 102 11.16 7.91 -8.79
N PRO A 103 12.25 7.76 -9.56
CA PRO A 103 12.25 8.15 -10.96
C PRO A 103 11.41 7.22 -11.85
N ASP A 104 11.05 6.04 -11.33
CA ASP A 104 10.36 4.96 -12.02
C ASP A 104 8.97 4.64 -11.43
N ALA A 105 8.49 5.40 -10.43
CA ALA A 105 7.17 5.21 -9.83
C ALA A 105 6.49 6.55 -9.54
N GLN A 106 5.21 6.66 -9.92
CA GLN A 106 4.39 7.86 -9.67
C GLN A 106 3.01 7.51 -9.10
N HIS A 107 2.77 6.22 -8.86
CA HIS A 107 1.52 5.71 -8.33
C HIS A 107 1.82 4.86 -7.09
N LEU A 108 0.96 4.95 -6.09
CA LEU A 108 1.10 4.22 -4.84
C LEU A 108 -0.19 3.47 -4.51
N PHE A 109 -0.08 2.17 -4.27
CA PHE A 109 -1.14 1.33 -3.74
C PHE A 109 -0.82 1.01 -2.28
N LEU A 110 -1.71 1.39 -1.36
CA LEU A 110 -1.58 1.05 0.06
C LEU A 110 -2.71 0.12 0.46
N ILE A 111 -2.34 -1.07 0.93
CA ILE A 111 -3.30 -2.07 1.42
C ILE A 111 -3.25 -2.00 2.95
N VAL A 112 -4.35 -1.57 3.57
CA VAL A 112 -4.43 -1.27 5.00
C VAL A 112 -5.67 -1.90 5.62
N PRO A 113 -5.62 -2.30 6.90
CA PRO A 113 -6.79 -2.87 7.53
C PRO A 113 -7.89 -1.82 7.75
N ASN A 114 -9.14 -2.25 7.62
CA ASN A 114 -10.31 -1.44 7.97
C ASN A 114 -10.36 -1.19 9.48
N ASN A 115 -10.02 -2.19 10.29
CA ASN A 115 -9.93 -2.10 11.74
C ASN A 115 -8.69 -2.84 12.26
N ASN A 116 -8.06 -2.30 13.29
CA ASN A 116 -7.17 -3.07 14.17
C ASN A 116 -7.99 -3.60 15.34
N TRP A 117 -7.80 -4.85 15.73
CA TRP A 117 -8.62 -5.50 16.77
C TRP A 117 -7.95 -5.47 18.13
N LYS A 118 -8.74 -5.38 19.19
CA LYS A 118 -8.35 -5.62 20.59
C LYS A 118 -8.51 -7.11 20.95
N PRO A 119 -7.98 -7.59 22.09
CA PRO A 119 -8.19 -8.97 22.54
C PRO A 119 -9.66 -9.35 22.74
N ASP A 120 -10.50 -8.37 23.08
CA ASP A 120 -11.94 -8.52 23.29
C ASP A 120 -12.77 -8.48 21.98
N GLY A 121 -12.11 -8.42 20.83
CA GLY A 121 -12.73 -8.34 19.51
C GLY A 121 -13.30 -6.96 19.16
N GLN A 122 -13.15 -5.95 20.02
CA GLN A 122 -13.57 -4.59 19.69
C GLN A 122 -12.54 -3.89 18.78
N PRO A 123 -12.99 -3.02 17.84
CA PRO A 123 -12.07 -2.18 17.08
C PRO A 123 -11.24 -1.28 18.00
N ARG A 124 -9.92 -1.36 17.87
CA ARG A 124 -8.96 -0.46 18.50
C ARG A 124 -8.83 0.85 17.72
N GLU A 125 -8.63 0.73 16.41
CA GLU A 125 -8.35 1.83 15.49
C GLU A 125 -8.98 1.52 14.13
N LYS A 126 -9.18 2.58 13.32
CA LYS A 126 -9.65 2.48 11.94
C LYS A 126 -8.59 3.05 10.98
N PRO A 127 -7.59 2.26 10.56
CA PRO A 127 -6.47 2.77 9.76
C PRO A 127 -6.90 3.29 8.39
N PHE A 128 -7.77 2.57 7.68
CA PHE A 128 -8.25 2.98 6.35
C PHE A 128 -8.70 4.45 6.24
N PRO A 129 -9.69 4.93 7.01
CA PRO A 129 -10.14 6.33 6.90
C PRO A 129 -9.08 7.34 7.35
N LEU A 130 -8.19 6.96 8.26
CA LEU A 130 -7.09 7.82 8.71
C LEU A 130 -6.06 8.03 7.59
N VAL A 131 -5.62 6.94 6.96
CA VAL A 131 -4.65 6.94 5.85
C VAL A 131 -5.23 7.67 4.64
N ALA A 132 -6.47 7.34 4.24
CA ALA A 132 -7.13 7.99 3.11
C ALA A 132 -7.23 9.51 3.29
N ARG A 133 -7.63 9.97 4.49
CA ARG A 133 -7.68 11.41 4.81
C ARG A 133 -6.30 12.05 4.79
N ARG A 134 -5.29 11.39 5.33
CA ARG A 134 -3.93 11.93 5.42
C ARG A 134 -3.31 12.09 4.04
N LEU A 135 -3.39 11.06 3.20
CA LEU A 135 -2.80 11.09 1.86
C LEU A 135 -3.59 11.97 0.90
N GLY A 136 -4.91 12.04 1.06
CA GLY A 136 -5.75 12.98 0.32
C GLY A 136 -5.34 14.44 0.49
N ALA A 137 -4.61 14.79 1.56
CA ALA A 137 -4.13 16.16 1.78
C ALA A 137 -3.06 16.61 0.76
N PHE A 138 -2.44 15.71 0.01
CA PHE A 138 -1.41 16.03 -1.00
C PHE A 138 -1.99 16.26 -2.41
N PHE A 139 -3.32 16.19 -2.58
CA PHE A 139 -3.97 16.31 -3.89
C PHE A 139 -4.97 17.48 -3.92
N GLY A 140 -5.00 18.22 -5.04
CA GLY A 140 -5.98 19.27 -5.30
C GLY A 140 -5.67 20.64 -4.70
N ASP A 141 -4.47 20.82 -4.13
CA ASP A 141 -3.97 22.12 -3.66
C ASP A 141 -2.52 22.29 -4.13
N PRO A 142 -2.24 23.27 -5.01
CA PRO A 142 -0.90 23.47 -5.57
C PRO A 142 0.21 23.67 -4.54
N ARG A 143 -0.11 24.11 -3.32
CA ARG A 143 0.88 24.26 -2.24
C ARG A 143 1.31 22.91 -1.65
N ARG A 144 0.46 21.89 -1.74
CA ARG A 144 0.64 20.58 -1.10
C ARG A 144 0.92 19.46 -2.10
N GLU A 145 0.75 19.73 -3.39
CA GLU A 145 1.04 18.79 -4.46
C GLU A 145 2.50 18.32 -4.44
N ILE A 146 2.66 17.05 -4.80
CA ILE A 146 3.93 16.33 -4.85
C ILE A 146 4.02 15.59 -6.19
N ASP A 147 5.18 15.06 -6.51
CA ASP A 147 5.40 14.23 -7.71
C ASP A 147 4.85 12.80 -7.52
N VAL A 148 3.55 12.70 -7.25
CA VAL A 148 2.78 11.46 -7.17
C VAL A 148 1.46 11.72 -7.89
N LEU A 149 1.17 10.94 -8.93
CA LEU A 149 -0.01 11.12 -9.78
C LEU A 149 -1.28 10.51 -9.18
N SER A 150 -1.15 9.38 -8.46
CA SER A 150 -2.29 8.82 -7.74
C SER A 150 -1.87 7.98 -6.55
N VAL A 151 -2.75 7.96 -5.55
CA VAL A 151 -2.69 7.05 -4.40
C VAL A 151 -4.01 6.31 -4.33
N HIS A 152 -3.95 4.98 -4.32
CA HIS A 152 -5.10 4.11 -4.11
C HIS A 152 -4.95 3.43 -2.76
N VAL A 153 -5.90 3.67 -1.86
CA VAL A 153 -5.94 3.03 -0.54
C VAL A 153 -6.99 1.94 -0.58
N PHE A 154 -6.61 0.72 -0.21
CA PHE A 154 -7.46 -0.45 -0.18
C PHE A 154 -7.67 -0.87 1.27
N GLY A 155 -8.93 -0.91 1.69
CA GLY A 155 -9.32 -1.42 3.00
C GLY A 155 -9.58 -2.92 2.94
N TYR A 156 -9.01 -3.68 3.87
CA TYR A 156 -9.28 -5.12 4.03
C TYR A 156 -9.80 -5.47 5.43
#